data_AF-A0A1H4Q634-F1
#
_entry.id   AF-A0A1H4Q634-F1
#
_cell.length_a   1.000
_cell.length_b   1.000
_cell.length_c   1.000
_cell.angle_alpha   90.00
_cell.angle_beta   90.00
_cell.angle_gamma   90.00
#
_symmetry.space_group_name_H-M   'P 1'
#
loop_
_entity.id
_entity.type
_entity.pdbx_description
1 polymer ?
#
loop_
_entity_poly.entity_id
_entity_poly.type
_entity_poly.pdbx_seq_one_letter_code
_entity_poly.pdbx_strand_id
1 'polypeptide(L)'
;MLCLQKKNLPRNFEGVIALKSPQGKVSFLRKKRILLLSEGFGKGHTQAAYALSVSIRQSSTEVITRVMELGAFLHPTIAPWIFSAYRRTVTSQPRLYGMFYRRQYKKSLNRVAGLALHRIFYNQTKAIIAQLKPDIIVCTHPFPNIIVSRLKRAGLSTPLFTLITDYDAHGTWVDSQVDKYLVSTDAVRKKLLDRGVPGSHIDVTGIPVHPNFRMEHSKEPILRQFGLRTCQRS
;
A
#
# COMPACT_ATOMS: atom_id res chain seq x y z
N MET A 1 1.32 12.73 27.99
CA MET A 1 0.58 11.47 28.22
C MET A 1 -0.66 11.49 27.32
N LEU A 2 -0.52 11.20 26.02
CA LEU A 2 -1.66 11.18 25.10
C LEU A 2 -2.33 9.81 25.15
N CYS A 3 -3.49 9.78 25.80
CA CYS A 3 -4.41 8.66 25.81
C CYS A 3 -4.89 8.42 24.38
N LEU A 4 -4.30 7.44 23.69
CA LEU A 4 -4.81 6.93 22.42
C LEU A 4 -6.15 6.24 22.72
N GLN A 5 -7.23 6.95 22.45
CA GLN A 5 -8.59 6.42 22.53
C GLN A 5 -8.70 5.13 21.71
N LYS A 6 -8.96 4.03 22.43
CA LYS A 6 -9.31 2.69 21.97
C LYS A 6 -10.59 2.60 21.11
N LYS A 7 -11.15 3.72 20.61
CA LYS A 7 -12.45 3.74 19.94
C LYS A 7 -12.26 3.95 18.44
N ASN A 8 -12.70 2.96 17.65
CA ASN A 8 -12.79 2.90 16.18
C ASN A 8 -11.70 2.14 15.40
N LEU A 9 -11.25 0.97 15.89
CA LEU A 9 -10.78 -0.08 14.97
C LEU A 9 -11.91 -1.09 14.70
N PRO A 10 -12.34 -1.29 13.44
CA PRO A 10 -13.33 -2.31 13.09
C PRO A 10 -12.85 -3.71 13.47
N ARG A 11 -13.74 -4.50 14.08
CA ARG A 11 -13.53 -5.90 14.43
C ARG A 11 -13.42 -6.78 13.17
N ASN A 12 -12.63 -7.84 13.30
CA ASN A 12 -12.57 -9.07 12.49
C ASN A 12 -11.52 -9.13 11.36
N PHE A 13 -10.30 -9.49 11.76
CA PHE A 13 -9.30 -10.22 10.94
C PHE A 13 -9.32 -11.72 11.28
N GLU A 14 -10.46 -12.25 11.70
CA GLU A 14 -10.62 -13.65 12.08
C GLU A 14 -11.21 -14.42 10.90
N GLY A 15 -10.54 -15.50 10.50
CA GLY A 15 -11.02 -16.38 9.44
C GLY A 15 -10.31 -17.72 9.51
N VAL A 16 -11.13 -18.74 9.72
CA VAL A 16 -10.75 -20.16 9.76
C VAL A 16 -11.56 -20.87 8.67
N ILE A 17 -10.92 -21.78 7.93
CA ILE A 17 -11.56 -22.60 6.88
C ILE A 17 -11.56 -24.05 7.33
N ALA A 18 -12.70 -24.72 7.28
CA ALA A 18 -12.80 -26.15 7.52
C ALA A 18 -12.57 -26.90 6.20
N LEU A 19 -11.55 -27.75 6.15
CA LEU A 19 -11.36 -28.73 5.08
C LEU A 19 -11.70 -30.12 5.62
N LYS A 20 -12.53 -30.87 4.89
CA LYS A 20 -12.90 -32.24 5.25
C LYS A 20 -12.08 -33.22 4.40
N SER A 21 -11.24 -34.04 5.02
CA SER A 21 -10.50 -35.08 4.30
C SER A 21 -11.41 -36.29 3.95
N PRO A 22 -11.03 -37.13 2.97
CA PRO A 22 -11.75 -38.37 2.65
C PRO A 22 -11.90 -39.33 3.84
N GLN A 23 -11.03 -39.23 4.84
CA GLN A 23 -11.07 -40.04 6.08
C GLN A 23 -11.80 -39.34 7.25
N GLY A 24 -12.57 -38.27 7.00
CA GLY A 24 -13.40 -37.63 8.02
C GLY A 24 -12.67 -36.73 9.03
N LYS A 25 -11.35 -36.49 8.87
CA LYS A 25 -10.65 -35.47 9.66
C LYS A 25 -10.97 -34.09 9.12
N VAL A 26 -11.50 -33.22 9.98
CA VAL A 26 -11.69 -31.80 9.69
C VAL A 26 -10.44 -31.05 10.12
N SER A 27 -9.70 -30.46 9.17
CA SER A 27 -8.56 -29.60 9.44
C SER A 27 -8.95 -28.14 9.26
N PHE A 28 -8.55 -27.30 10.21
CA PHE A 28 -8.85 -25.87 10.20
C PHE A 28 -7.63 -25.08 9.69
N LEU A 29 -7.69 -24.55 8.46
CA LEU A 29 -6.64 -23.69 7.92
C LEU A 29 -6.92 -22.22 8.25
N ARG A 30 -5.90 -21.51 8.72
CA ARG A 30 -5.97 -20.05 8.91
C ARG A 30 -5.94 -19.37 7.55
N LYS A 31 -6.92 -18.52 7.27
CA LYS A 31 -6.93 -17.68 6.06
C LYS A 31 -5.65 -16.85 5.94
N LYS A 32 -5.10 -16.75 4.74
CA LYS A 32 -3.96 -15.87 4.43
C LYS A 32 -4.39 -14.41 4.56
N ARG A 33 -3.54 -13.59 5.16
CA ARG A 33 -3.84 -12.19 5.50
C ARG A 33 -2.97 -11.25 4.69
N ILE A 34 -3.59 -10.40 3.88
CA ILE A 34 -2.89 -9.40 3.08
C ILE A 34 -3.27 -8.01 3.59
N LEU A 35 -2.28 -7.25 4.03
CA LEU A 35 -2.43 -5.86 4.43
C LEU A 35 -1.99 -4.96 3.27
N LEU A 36 -2.93 -4.18 2.71
CA LEU A 36 -2.66 -3.22 1.66
C LEU A 36 -2.58 -1.82 2.28
N LEU A 37 -1.44 -1.16 2.10
CA LEU A 37 -1.16 0.18 2.60
C LEU A 37 -1.12 1.18 1.44
N SER A 38 -1.89 2.25 1.58
CA SER A 38 -1.91 3.42 0.69
C SER A 38 -1.60 4.69 1.47
N GLU A 39 -1.51 5.82 0.78
CA GLU A 39 -1.55 7.15 1.39
C GLU A 39 -2.99 7.69 1.37
N GLY A 40 -3.41 8.38 2.43
CA GLY A 40 -4.77 8.94 2.53
C GLY A 40 -5.03 10.20 1.68
N PHE A 41 -4.11 10.57 0.79
CA PHE A 41 -4.18 11.81 0.01
C PHE A 41 -3.93 11.54 -1.47
N GLY A 42 -5.02 11.36 -2.20
CA GLY A 42 -5.02 11.02 -3.62
C GLY A 42 -5.83 9.74 -3.86
N LYS A 43 -6.88 9.82 -4.68
CA LYS A 43 -7.83 8.71 -4.84
C LYS A 43 -7.26 7.54 -5.66
N GLY A 44 -6.28 7.78 -6.53
CA GLY A 44 -5.76 6.79 -7.48
C GLY A 44 -5.06 5.60 -6.81
N HIS A 45 -4.10 5.86 -5.93
CA HIS A 45 -3.32 4.81 -5.24
C HIS A 45 -4.21 3.94 -4.35
N THR A 46 -5.11 4.57 -3.58
CA THR A 46 -6.09 3.85 -2.76
C THR A 46 -7.06 3.05 -3.63
N GLN A 47 -7.52 3.60 -4.77
CA GLN A 47 -8.39 2.87 -5.69
C GLN A 47 -7.71 1.62 -6.26
N ALA A 48 -6.41 1.69 -6.58
CA ALA A 48 -5.64 0.53 -7.02
C ALA A 48 -5.53 -0.52 -5.90
N ALA A 49 -5.32 -0.11 -4.64
CA ALA A 49 -5.33 -1.01 -3.49
C ALA A 49 -6.71 -1.69 -3.32
N TYR A 50 -7.81 -0.94 -3.47
CA TYR A 50 -9.16 -1.52 -3.42
C TYR A 50 -9.42 -2.46 -4.59
N ALA A 51 -9.05 -2.09 -5.81
CA ALA A 51 -9.19 -2.93 -6.99
C ALA A 51 -8.44 -4.26 -6.83
N LEU A 52 -7.20 -4.22 -6.33
CA LEU A 52 -6.42 -5.42 -6.01
C LEU A 52 -7.10 -6.26 -4.92
N SER A 53 -7.57 -5.60 -3.85
CA SER A 53 -8.27 -6.25 -2.74
C SER A 53 -9.56 -6.96 -3.16
N VAL A 54 -10.35 -6.37 -4.06
CA VAL A 54 -11.56 -6.99 -4.61
C VAL A 54 -11.18 -8.17 -5.50
N SER A 55 -10.21 -7.99 -6.41
CA SER A 55 -9.77 -9.04 -7.33
C SER A 55 -9.23 -10.28 -6.60
N ILE A 56 -8.43 -10.08 -5.54
CA ILE A 56 -7.93 -11.17 -4.69
C ILE A 56 -9.07 -11.92 -4.02
N ARG A 57 -10.03 -11.21 -3.42
CA ARG A 57 -11.17 -11.82 -2.72
C ARG A 57 -12.13 -12.55 -3.64
N GLN A 58 -12.25 -12.11 -4.90
CA GLN A 58 -13.01 -12.82 -5.93
C GLN A 58 -12.30 -14.09 -6.40
N SER A 59 -10.96 -14.07 -6.43
CA SER A 59 -10.16 -15.20 -6.93
C SER A 59 -9.93 -16.28 -5.88
N SER A 60 -9.95 -15.94 -4.58
CA SER A 60 -9.76 -16.90 -3.49
C SER A 60 -10.53 -16.51 -2.23
N THR A 61 -11.33 -17.46 -1.71
CA THR A 61 -12.05 -17.33 -0.43
C THR A 61 -11.14 -17.57 0.78
N GLU A 62 -9.91 -18.03 0.54
CA GLU A 62 -8.90 -18.36 1.56
C GLU A 62 -8.04 -17.16 1.94
N VAL A 63 -8.22 -16.02 1.27
CA VAL A 63 -7.47 -14.79 1.50
C VAL A 63 -8.38 -13.72 2.09
N ILE A 64 -7.91 -13.10 3.18
CA ILE A 64 -8.50 -11.89 3.76
C ILE A 64 -7.60 -10.73 3.41
N THR A 65 -8.20 -9.69 2.83
CA THR A 65 -7.51 -8.45 2.51
C THR A 65 -8.00 -7.31 3.40
N ARG A 66 -7.09 -6.39 3.75
CA ARG A 66 -7.44 -5.14 4.43
C ARG A 66 -6.70 -3.99 3.80
N VAL A 67 -7.45 -2.99 3.35
CA VAL A 67 -6.89 -1.74 2.84
C VAL A 67 -6.86 -0.73 3.98
N MET A 68 -5.73 -0.07 4.18
CA MET A 68 -5.56 1.01 5.15
C MET A 68 -4.78 2.18 4.54
N GLU A 69 -5.21 3.38 4.86
CA GLU A 69 -4.53 4.60 4.48
C GLU A 69 -3.68 5.10 5.66
N LEU A 70 -2.37 5.14 5.47
CA LEU A 70 -1.50 5.80 6.44
C LEU A 70 -1.73 7.32 6.33
N GLY A 71 -2.00 7.96 7.47
CA GLY A 71 -2.28 9.40 7.52
C GLY A 71 -3.74 9.78 7.66
N ALA A 72 -4.70 8.90 7.32
CA ALA A 72 -6.13 9.18 7.45
C ALA A 72 -6.57 9.43 8.91
N PHE A 73 -5.76 9.01 9.88
CA PHE A 73 -5.99 9.21 11.31
C PHE A 73 -5.46 10.55 11.85
N LEU A 74 -4.74 11.33 11.03
CA LEU A 74 -4.33 12.69 11.42
C LEU A 74 -5.47 13.68 11.19
N HIS A 75 -5.56 14.71 12.04
CA HIS A 75 -6.61 15.72 11.94
C HIS A 75 -6.66 16.33 10.53
N PRO A 76 -7.84 16.42 9.88
CA PRO A 76 -7.96 16.74 8.44
C PRO A 76 -7.29 18.04 8.01
N THR A 77 -7.23 19.03 8.90
CA THR A 77 -6.66 20.36 8.62
C THR A 77 -5.14 20.41 8.77
N ILE A 78 -4.54 19.54 9.59
CA ILE A 78 -3.11 19.59 9.93
C ILE A 78 -2.33 18.58 9.10
N ALA A 79 -2.97 17.46 8.73
CA ALA A 79 -2.36 16.39 7.96
C ALA A 79 -1.69 16.87 6.65
N PRO A 80 -2.32 17.71 5.79
CA PRO A 80 -1.72 18.10 4.51
C PRO A 80 -0.40 18.88 4.66
N TRP A 81 -0.31 19.79 5.62
CA TRP A 81 0.88 20.60 5.88
C TRP A 81 2.05 19.77 6.41
N ILE A 82 1.73 18.90 7.36
CA ILE A 82 2.61 17.91 7.97
C ILE A 82 3.22 16.98 6.92
N PHE A 83 2.38 16.43 6.05
CA PHE A 83 2.81 15.51 5.00
C PHE A 83 3.59 16.20 3.88
N SER A 84 3.22 17.43 3.52
CA SER A 84 3.99 18.24 2.57
C SER A 84 5.42 18.49 3.07
N ALA A 85 5.56 18.86 4.35
CA ALA A 85 6.85 19.03 4.99
C ALA A 85 7.64 17.70 5.08
N TYR A 86 6.97 16.59 5.41
CA TYR A 86 7.58 15.26 5.43
C TYR A 86 8.05 14.81 4.05
N ARG A 87 7.19 14.89 3.03
CA ARG A 87 7.48 14.53 1.63
C ARG A 87 8.73 15.26 1.18
N ARG A 88 8.76 16.58 1.36
CA ARG A 88 9.92 17.42 0.99
C ARG A 88 11.20 17.02 1.72
N THR A 89 11.10 16.50 2.95
CA THR A 89 12.25 16.07 3.76
C THR A 89 12.75 14.67 3.39
N VAL A 90 11.86 13.75 3.03
CA VAL A 90 12.22 12.36 2.72
C VAL A 90 12.65 12.17 1.27
N THR A 91 12.05 12.92 0.33
CA THR A 91 12.40 12.81 -1.09
C THR A 91 13.70 13.54 -1.45
N SER A 92 14.17 14.48 -0.62
CA SER A 92 15.35 15.30 -0.93
C SER A 92 16.70 14.64 -0.63
N GLN A 93 16.80 13.62 0.24
CA GLN A 93 18.02 12.82 0.41
C GLN A 93 17.80 11.44 1.10
N PRO A 94 17.63 10.35 0.34
CA PRO A 94 17.50 8.99 0.88
C PRO A 94 18.76 8.50 1.62
N ARG A 95 19.97 8.87 1.14
CA ARG A 95 21.26 8.40 1.68
C ARG A 95 21.57 8.93 3.08
N LEU A 96 21.00 10.09 3.43
CA LEU A 96 21.21 10.74 4.71
C LEU A 96 20.32 10.16 5.82
N TYR A 97 19.16 9.60 5.47
CA TYR A 97 18.18 9.11 6.44
C TYR A 97 18.70 7.91 7.27
N GLY A 98 19.49 7.02 6.66
CA GLY A 98 20.09 5.85 7.33
C GLY A 98 21.26 6.20 8.25
N MET A 99 21.96 7.31 7.97
CA MET A 99 23.11 7.76 8.77
C MET A 99 22.67 8.67 9.94
N PHE A 100 21.63 9.48 9.74
CA PHE A 100 21.15 10.44 10.75
C PHE A 100 20.29 9.84 11.85
N TYR A 101 19.70 8.65 11.66
CA TYR A 101 18.93 8.03 12.75
C TYR A 101 19.81 7.48 13.90
N ARG A 102 21.12 7.32 13.65
CA ARG A 102 22.10 6.92 14.68
C ARG A 102 22.77 8.10 15.40
N ARG A 103 22.63 9.33 14.90
CA ARG A 103 23.23 10.53 15.52
C ARG A 103 22.14 11.52 15.92
N GLN A 104 22.02 11.69 17.23
CA GLN A 104 21.25 12.74 17.89
C GLN A 104 21.64 14.15 17.38
N TYR A 105 20.63 14.94 16.99
CA TYR A 105 20.54 16.42 17.03
C TYR A 105 21.28 17.33 15.99
N LYS A 106 20.54 18.21 15.27
CA LYS A 106 20.22 19.65 15.55
C LYS A 106 19.67 20.42 14.31
N LYS A 107 18.80 21.41 14.58
CA LYS A 107 18.37 22.60 13.78
C LYS A 107 17.42 22.45 12.55
N SER A 108 16.13 22.63 12.83
CA SER A 108 15.03 23.26 12.04
C SER A 108 13.70 22.76 12.60
N LEU A 109 12.76 23.64 12.99
CA LEU A 109 11.45 23.24 13.55
C LEU A 109 10.68 22.31 12.59
N ASN A 110 10.78 22.54 11.28
CA ASN A 110 10.18 21.70 10.24
C ASN A 110 10.81 20.30 10.19
N ARG A 111 12.12 20.19 10.44
CA ARG A 111 12.85 18.91 10.46
C ARG A 111 12.51 18.09 11.71
N VAL A 112 12.36 18.75 12.87
CA VAL A 112 11.93 18.09 14.11
C VAL A 112 10.50 17.58 13.98
N ALA A 113 9.59 18.38 13.42
CA ALA A 113 8.23 17.96 13.12
C ALA A 113 8.20 16.76 12.17
N GLY A 114 8.96 16.82 11.06
CA GLY A 114 9.08 15.71 10.11
C GLY A 114 9.57 14.41 10.74
N LEU A 115 10.55 14.48 11.65
CA LEU A 115 11.06 13.31 12.39
C LEU A 115 10.04 12.77 13.40
N ALA A 116 9.32 13.64 14.11
CA ALA A 116 8.27 13.24 15.03
C ALA A 116 7.15 12.50 14.29
N LEU A 117 6.76 13.00 13.12
CA LEU A 117 5.76 12.38 12.26
C LEU A 117 6.21 11.04 11.71
N HIS A 118 7.45 10.97 11.20
CA HIS A 118 8.06 9.71 10.82
C HIS A 118 7.93 8.68 11.96
N ARG A 119 8.26 9.08 13.20
CA ARG A 119 8.21 8.20 14.37
C ARG A 119 6.78 7.78 14.72
N ILE A 120 5.81 8.68 14.60
CA ILE A 120 4.38 8.40 14.78
C ILE A 120 3.93 7.34 13.77
N PHE A 121 4.17 7.56 12.48
CA PHE A 121 3.75 6.62 11.43
C PHE A 121 4.46 5.29 11.52
N TYR A 122 5.74 5.28 11.89
CA TYR A 122 6.49 4.06 12.15
C TYR A 122 5.88 3.25 13.29
N ASN A 123 5.63 3.88 14.44
CA ASN A 123 5.05 3.21 15.60
C ASN A 123 3.61 2.74 15.33
N GLN A 124 2.82 3.55 14.63
CA GLN A 124 1.45 3.20 14.25
C GLN A 124 1.43 2.01 13.30
N THR A 125 2.26 2.03 12.25
CA THR A 125 2.38 0.92 11.29
C THR A 125 2.87 -0.34 11.98
N LYS A 126 3.84 -0.22 12.90
CA LYS A 126 4.32 -1.34 13.73
C LYS A 126 3.19 -1.95 14.56
N ALA A 127 2.39 -1.12 15.23
CA ALA A 127 1.25 -1.57 16.04
C ALA A 127 0.18 -2.27 15.19
N ILE A 128 -0.15 -1.70 14.03
CA ILE A 128 -1.10 -2.29 13.07
C ILE A 128 -0.60 -3.67 12.61
N ILE A 129 0.67 -3.78 12.20
CA ILE A 129 1.23 -5.06 11.75
C ILE A 129 1.24 -6.09 12.89
N ALA A 130 1.62 -5.70 14.10
CA ALA A 130 1.61 -6.58 15.28
C ALA A 130 0.20 -7.08 15.63
N GLN A 131 -0.83 -6.24 15.43
CA GLN A 131 -2.22 -6.59 15.70
C GLN A 131 -2.82 -7.47 14.60
N LEU A 132 -2.65 -7.11 13.33
CA LEU A 132 -3.28 -7.81 12.21
C LEU A 132 -2.53 -9.10 11.83
N LYS A 133 -1.22 -9.16 12.14
CA LYS A 133 -0.32 -10.26 11.79
C LYS A 133 -0.46 -10.66 10.31
N PRO A 134 -0.20 -9.74 9.37
CA PRO A 134 -0.33 -10.03 7.95
C PRO A 134 0.72 -11.05 7.51
N ASP A 135 0.32 -11.91 6.58
CA ASP A 135 1.20 -12.83 5.88
C ASP A 135 1.95 -12.13 4.74
N ILE A 136 1.36 -11.08 4.15
CA ILE A 136 1.96 -10.23 3.10
C ILE A 136 1.53 -8.77 3.32
N ILE A 137 2.44 -7.84 3.07
CA ILE A 137 2.15 -6.40 3.03
C ILE A 137 2.32 -5.90 1.59
N VAL A 138 1.33 -5.19 1.07
CA VAL A 138 1.37 -4.56 -0.26
C VAL A 138 1.31 -3.05 -0.10
N CYS A 139 2.31 -2.32 -0.59
CA CYS A 139 2.33 -0.86 -0.61
C CYS A 139 1.99 -0.35 -2.00
N THR A 140 1.01 0.55 -2.09
CA THR A 140 0.56 1.16 -3.36
C THR A 140 1.06 2.60 -3.54
N HIS A 141 1.90 3.07 -2.62
CA HIS A 141 2.50 4.41 -2.60
C HIS A 141 3.91 4.37 -1.99
N PRO A 142 4.86 5.26 -2.35
CA PRO A 142 6.21 5.27 -1.79
C PRO A 142 6.26 5.51 -0.28
N PHE A 143 5.34 6.30 0.27
CA PHE A 143 5.30 6.64 1.69
C PHE A 143 5.19 5.41 2.62
N PRO A 144 4.14 4.56 2.51
CA PRO A 144 4.06 3.32 3.29
C PRO A 144 5.23 2.37 2.97
N ASN A 145 5.71 2.35 1.73
CA ASN A 145 6.83 1.50 1.31
C ASN A 145 8.10 1.78 2.13
N ILE A 146 8.46 3.05 2.32
CA ILE A 146 9.61 3.48 3.10
C ILE A 146 9.48 3.06 4.57
N ILE A 147 8.28 3.21 5.16
CA ILE A 147 8.03 2.85 6.56
C ILE A 147 8.15 1.34 6.77
N VAL A 148 7.53 0.54 5.89
CA VAL A 148 7.58 -0.93 6.00
C VAL A 148 8.98 -1.46 5.73
N SER A 149 9.69 -0.92 4.72
CA SER A 149 11.10 -1.27 4.46
C SER A 149 11.97 -1.00 5.68
N ARG A 150 11.71 0.09 6.41
CA ARG A 150 12.41 0.39 7.65
C ARG A 150 12.06 -0.59 8.78
N LEU A 151 10.81 -1.03 8.89
CA LEU A 151 10.41 -2.07 9.83
C LEU A 151 11.09 -3.40 9.51
N LYS A 152 11.26 -3.75 8.22
CA LYS A 152 12.01 -4.93 7.78
C LYS A 152 13.48 -4.88 8.22
N ARG A 153 14.16 -3.75 8.03
CA ARG A 153 15.52 -3.52 8.57
C ARG A 153 15.60 -3.64 10.10
N ALA A 154 14.48 -3.43 10.81
CA ALA A 154 14.38 -3.58 12.25
C ALA A 154 13.92 -4.99 12.71
N GLY A 155 13.84 -5.96 11.79
CA GLY A 155 13.53 -7.36 12.09
C GLY A 155 12.13 -7.84 11.68
N LEU A 156 11.33 -7.03 10.96
CA LEU A 156 10.07 -7.52 10.40
C LEU A 156 10.37 -8.51 9.25
N SER A 157 9.90 -9.75 9.40
CA SER A 157 10.09 -10.81 8.39
C SER A 157 8.98 -10.88 7.34
N THR A 158 7.89 -10.14 7.50
CA THR A 158 6.75 -10.17 6.56
C THR A 158 7.21 -9.72 5.15
N PRO A 159 6.85 -10.47 4.10
CA PRO A 159 7.07 -10.06 2.71
C PRO A 159 6.41 -8.71 2.39
N LEU A 160 7.14 -7.85 1.70
CA LEU A 160 6.77 -6.52 1.22
C LEU A 160 6.72 -6.52 -0.30
N PHE A 161 5.54 -6.23 -0.82
CA PHE A 161 5.26 -6.08 -2.24
C PHE A 161 4.98 -4.60 -2.51
N THR A 162 5.53 -4.07 -3.60
CA THR A 162 5.36 -2.68 -4.00
C THR A 162 4.62 -2.63 -5.33
N LEU A 163 3.38 -2.15 -5.31
CA LEU A 163 2.59 -1.91 -6.50
C LEU A 163 2.85 -0.49 -7.00
N ILE A 164 3.58 -0.38 -8.12
CA ILE A 164 3.83 0.90 -8.77
C ILE A 164 2.61 1.22 -9.64
N THR A 165 1.89 2.26 -9.23
CA THR A 165 0.65 2.72 -9.84
C THR A 165 0.86 3.84 -10.86
N ASP A 166 2.11 4.27 -11.05
CA ASP A 166 2.51 5.29 -12.01
C ASP A 166 3.19 4.66 -13.25
N TYR A 167 3.13 5.36 -14.39
CA TYR A 167 3.93 5.01 -15.57
C TYR A 167 5.40 5.46 -15.45
N ASP A 168 5.78 6.03 -14.31
CA ASP A 168 7.14 6.43 -14.02
C ASP A 168 7.63 5.94 -12.65
N ALA A 169 8.66 5.10 -12.68
CA ALA A 169 9.36 4.66 -11.47
C ALA A 169 10.33 5.76 -11.01
N HIS A 170 9.79 6.74 -10.28
CA HIS A 170 10.62 7.70 -9.55
C HIS A 170 11.52 6.94 -8.56
N GLY A 171 12.74 7.44 -8.30
CA GLY A 171 13.72 6.75 -7.44
C GLY A 171 13.24 6.46 -6.01
N THR A 172 12.13 7.09 -5.58
CA THR A 172 11.49 6.89 -4.28
C THR A 172 10.87 5.51 -4.08
N TRP A 173 10.69 4.72 -5.15
CA TRP A 173 10.13 3.36 -5.07
C TRP A 173 11.18 2.28 -4.76
N VAL A 174 12.45 2.54 -5.07
CA VAL A 174 13.51 1.52 -4.99
C VAL A 174 14.02 1.40 -3.56
N ASP A 175 13.90 0.20 -2.96
CA ASP A 175 14.43 -0.12 -1.65
C ASP A 175 14.83 -1.61 -1.63
N SER A 176 16.01 -1.93 -1.07
CA SER A 176 16.53 -3.30 -1.01
C SER A 176 15.72 -4.26 -0.14
N GLN A 177 14.75 -3.75 0.63
CA GLN A 177 13.87 -4.53 1.47
C GLN A 177 12.57 -4.95 0.78
N VAL A 178 12.34 -4.52 -0.46
CA VAL A 178 11.18 -4.93 -1.27
C VAL A 178 11.46 -6.30 -1.87
N ASP A 179 10.57 -7.25 -1.58
CA ASP A 179 10.67 -8.62 -2.07
C ASP A 179 10.15 -8.72 -3.52
N LYS A 180 9.09 -7.98 -3.85
CA LYS A 180 8.49 -7.94 -5.19
C LYS A 180 7.98 -6.57 -5.60
N TYR A 181 8.25 -6.19 -6.84
CA TYR A 181 7.69 -5.04 -7.54
C TYR A 181 6.64 -5.50 -8.53
N LEU A 182 5.44 -4.97 -8.42
CA LEU A 182 4.35 -5.17 -9.37
C LEU A 182 4.23 -3.90 -10.20
N VAL A 183 4.47 -3.98 -11.51
CA VAL A 183 4.58 -2.82 -12.39
C VAL A 183 3.57 -2.83 -13.53
N SER A 184 3.27 -1.64 -14.04
CA SER A 184 2.26 -1.44 -15.09
C SER A 184 2.70 -1.96 -16.46
N THR A 185 3.98 -1.82 -16.81
CA THR A 185 4.51 -2.07 -18.16
C THR A 185 5.97 -2.49 -18.13
N ASP A 186 6.46 -3.09 -19.22
CA ASP A 186 7.89 -3.39 -19.42
C ASP A 186 8.77 -2.14 -19.40
N ALA A 187 8.24 -0.97 -19.80
CA ALA A 187 8.96 0.29 -19.71
C ALA A 187 9.29 0.65 -18.25
N VAL A 188 8.35 0.43 -17.33
CA VAL A 188 8.58 0.62 -15.88
C VAL A 188 9.53 -0.44 -15.33
N ARG A 189 9.41 -1.70 -15.79
CA ARG A 189 10.38 -2.76 -15.45
C ARG A 189 11.81 -2.37 -15.83
N LYS A 190 12.02 -1.88 -17.05
CA LYS A 190 13.34 -1.42 -17.53
C LYS A 190 13.91 -0.32 -16.62
N LYS A 191 13.09 0.67 -16.27
CA LYS A 191 13.49 1.74 -15.33
C LYS A 191 13.92 1.22 -13.95
N LEU A 192 13.36 0.12 -13.46
CA LEU A 192 13.77 -0.52 -12.20
C LEU A 192 15.06 -1.33 -12.36
N LEU A 193 15.22 -2.05 -13.47
CA LEU A 193 16.47 -2.75 -13.81
C LEU A 193 17.64 -1.78 -13.90
N ASP A 194 17.46 -0.64 -14.58
CA ASP A 194 18.46 0.43 -14.69
C ASP A 194 18.85 1.04 -13.32
N ARG A 195 17.99 0.87 -12.31
CA ARG A 195 18.22 1.29 -10.92
C ARG A 195 18.79 0.17 -10.04
N GLY A 196 19.13 -0.98 -10.62
CA GLY A 196 19.77 -2.10 -9.93
C GLY A 196 18.81 -3.05 -9.20
N VAL A 197 17.50 -2.99 -9.47
CA VAL A 197 16.56 -3.99 -8.94
C VAL A 197 16.74 -5.30 -9.71
N PRO A 198 16.91 -6.46 -9.05
CA PRO A 198 17.00 -7.74 -9.74
C PRO A 198 15.73 -8.04 -10.54
N GLY A 199 15.88 -8.52 -11.78
CA GLY A 199 14.73 -8.84 -12.64
C GLY A 199 13.78 -9.88 -12.06
N SER A 200 14.29 -10.80 -11.22
CA SER A 200 13.48 -11.79 -10.48
C SER A 200 12.55 -11.16 -9.44
N HIS A 201 12.83 -9.91 -9.02
CA HIS A 201 12.00 -9.16 -8.08
C HIS A 201 10.91 -8.34 -8.80
N ILE A 202 10.82 -8.36 -10.14
CA ILE A 202 9.92 -7.48 -10.89
C ILE A 202 8.96 -8.29 -11.75
N ASP A 203 7.67 -8.15 -11.48
CA ASP A 203 6.60 -8.77 -12.25
C ASP A 203 5.76 -7.68 -12.95
N VAL A 204 5.56 -7.81 -14.27
CA VAL A 204 4.72 -6.90 -15.05
C VAL A 204 3.27 -7.40 -14.98
N THR A 205 2.44 -6.74 -14.18
CA THR A 205 1.06 -7.18 -13.90
C THR A 205 0.00 -6.25 -14.49
N GLY A 206 0.39 -5.05 -14.93
CA GLY A 206 -0.55 -3.97 -15.20
C GLY A 206 -1.02 -3.27 -13.91
N ILE A 207 -1.78 -2.18 -14.07
CA ILE A 207 -2.40 -1.46 -12.95
C ILE A 207 -3.73 -2.14 -12.62
N PRO A 208 -3.96 -2.54 -11.35
CA PRO A 208 -5.24 -3.11 -10.94
C PRO A 208 -6.38 -2.12 -11.19
N VAL A 209 -7.36 -2.55 -11.98
CA VAL A 209 -8.63 -1.85 -12.19
C VAL A 209 -9.76 -2.59 -11.49
N HIS A 210 -10.77 -1.86 -11.03
CA HIS A 210 -11.90 -2.49 -10.34
C HIS A 210 -12.58 -3.49 -11.30
N PRO A 211 -12.94 -4.72 -10.87
CA PRO A 211 -13.49 -5.75 -11.76
C PRO A 211 -14.71 -5.31 -12.56
N ASN A 212 -15.53 -4.40 -12.02
CA ASN A 212 -16.66 -3.81 -12.74
C ASN A 212 -16.26 -3.10 -14.04
N PHE A 213 -15.04 -2.57 -14.17
CA PHE A 213 -14.55 -1.98 -15.43
C PHE A 213 -14.27 -3.02 -16.52
N ARG A 214 -14.29 -4.32 -16.19
CA ARG A 214 -14.20 -5.42 -17.17
C ARG A 214 -15.58 -5.89 -17.63
N MET A 215 -16.67 -5.37 -17.07
CA MET A 215 -18.01 -5.69 -17.54
C MET A 215 -18.31 -4.87 -18.79
N GLU A 216 -18.72 -5.56 -19.85
CA GLU A 216 -19.21 -4.89 -21.05
C GLU A 216 -20.59 -4.29 -20.75
N HIS A 217 -20.75 -3.02 -21.08
CA HIS A 217 -22.03 -2.33 -21.01
C HIS A 217 -22.45 -1.90 -22.41
N SER A 218 -23.74 -2.06 -22.73
CA SER A 218 -24.28 -1.53 -23.98
C SER A 218 -24.30 -0.01 -23.96
N LYS A 219 -23.91 0.59 -25.09
CA LYS A 219 -23.69 2.03 -25.22
C LYS A 219 -25.01 2.80 -25.20
N GLU A 220 -26.04 2.26 -25.83
CA GLU A 220 -27.35 2.88 -26.04
C GLU A 220 -28.10 3.19 -24.74
N PRO A 221 -28.22 2.28 -23.74
CA PRO A 221 -28.86 2.61 -22.47
C PRO A 221 -28.05 3.61 -21.63
N ILE A 222 -26.71 3.55 -21.66
CA ILE A 222 -25.86 4.53 -20.97
C ILE A 222 -26.05 5.92 -21.56
N LEU A 223 -26.03 6.04 -22.89
CA LEU A 223 -26.24 7.31 -23.57
C LEU A 223 -27.62 7.90 -23.23
N ARG A 224 -28.68 7.07 -23.23
CA ARG A 224 -30.02 7.50 -22.80
C ARG A 224 -30.05 7.97 -21.35
N GLN A 225 -29.41 7.23 -20.43
CA GLN A 225 -29.35 7.59 -19.02
C GLN A 225 -28.71 8.96 -18.79
N PHE A 226 -27.66 9.29 -19.55
CA PHE A 226 -26.93 10.57 -19.41
C PHE A 226 -27.41 11.66 -20.38
N GLY A 227 -28.48 11.44 -21.16
CA GLY A 227 -29.00 12.41 -22.12
C GLY A 227 -28.06 12.70 -23.30
N LEU A 228 -27.13 11.79 -23.61
CA LEU A 228 -26.13 11.94 -24.65
C LEU A 228 -26.62 11.32 -25.97
N ARG A 229 -26.23 11.90 -27.11
CA ARG A 229 -26.50 11.35 -28.44
C ARG A 229 -25.25 10.69 -29.01
N THR A 230 -25.42 9.64 -29.80
CA THR A 230 -24.35 9.08 -30.63
C THR A 230 -23.94 10.12 -31.66
N CYS A 231 -22.71 10.65 -31.55
CA CYS A 231 -22.12 11.43 -32.63
C CYS A 231 -21.77 10.47 -33.76
N GLN A 232 -22.52 10.49 -34.86
CA GLN A 232 -22.13 9.81 -36.08
C GLN A 232 -20.96 10.61 -36.66
N ARG A 233 -19.77 10.02 -36.66
CA ARG A 233 -18.63 10.57 -37.41
C ARG A 233 -18.98 10.45 -38.89
N SER A 234 -19.17 11.59 -39.55
CA SER A 234 -19.19 11.74 -41.01
C SER A 234 -17.82 11.40 -41.59
#